data_AF-A0A1C4WRP3-F1
#
_entry.id   AF-A0A1C4WRP3-F1
#
_cell.length_a   1.000
_cell.length_b   1.000
_cell.length_c   1.000
_cell.angle_alpha   90.00
_cell.angle_beta   90.00
_cell.angle_gamma   90.00
#
_symmetry.space_group_name_H-M   'P 1'
#
loop_
_entity.id
_entity.type
_entity.pdbx_description
1 polymer ?
#
loop_
_entity_poly.entity_id
_entity_poly.type
_entity_poly.pdbx_seq_one_letter_code
_entity_poly.pdbx_strand_id
1 'polypeptide(L)'
;MSEPRVTDRFADYGRPRRVDGGLRARSARGAIGRSWWSRRFLEVLESFALGTRLTRGRSYARAGQVLTLDVAPGRVSAVVQGSRPQPYQVSIALRPFPDALWSRIEKELAGQAFFSARLLAGDLPDELEELFAAAGAPLFPAGVDELTQRCNCPDFAVPCKHLAATFYLLAEAFDADPFELLHWRGRSRAELLDELRARRVTATGAVASPEPVDPPSMPDGDRSTVAPVGAARALVGLSTTPLPEAADRFWLPPVPLPDRPPRLATGPDLLLRQLGAPAPAIGGPGMLERLRRAYRAFGPDDR
;
A
#
# COMPACT_ATOMS: atom_id res chain seq x y z
N MET A 1 -48.76 -19.68 44.01
CA MET A 1 -47.40 -19.39 43.51
C MET A 1 -47.54 -18.68 42.18
N SER A 2 -47.39 -17.36 42.17
CA SER A 2 -47.50 -16.55 40.95
C SER A 2 -46.20 -16.65 40.17
N GLU A 3 -46.26 -17.22 38.96
CA GLU A 3 -45.17 -17.13 37.98
C GLU A 3 -44.90 -15.65 37.65
N PRO A 4 -43.62 -15.21 37.66
CA PRO A 4 -43.30 -13.88 37.19
C PRO A 4 -43.53 -13.83 35.68
N ARG A 5 -44.46 -12.98 35.23
CA ARG A 5 -44.64 -12.64 33.82
C ARG A 5 -43.29 -12.19 33.29
N VAL A 6 -42.80 -12.84 32.24
CA VAL A 6 -41.68 -12.35 31.42
C VAL A 6 -42.13 -11.00 30.85
N THR A 7 -41.77 -9.93 31.54
CA THR A 7 -41.96 -8.57 31.05
C THR A 7 -41.24 -8.46 29.72
N ASP A 8 -41.97 -8.00 28.71
CA ASP A 8 -41.52 -7.80 27.34
C ASP A 8 -40.22 -6.98 27.31
N ARG A 9 -39.07 -7.68 27.30
CA ARG A 9 -37.74 -7.08 27.33
C ARG A 9 -37.51 -6.11 26.18
N PHE A 10 -38.34 -6.14 25.14
CA PHE A 10 -38.16 -5.36 23.92
C PHE A 10 -38.82 -3.98 23.97
N ALA A 11 -39.76 -3.73 24.89
CA ALA A 11 -40.47 -2.45 25.02
C ALA A 11 -39.55 -1.28 25.40
N ASP A 12 -38.42 -1.55 26.06
CA ASP A 12 -37.46 -0.54 26.51
C ASP A 12 -36.49 -0.06 25.43
N TYR A 13 -36.47 -0.70 24.24
CA TYR A 13 -35.52 -0.38 23.18
C TYR A 13 -36.12 0.57 22.14
N GLY A 14 -35.91 1.87 22.37
CA GLY A 14 -36.29 2.94 21.44
C GLY A 14 -35.25 3.28 20.36
N ARG A 15 -35.24 4.55 19.92
CA ARG A 15 -34.24 5.08 18.99
C ARG A 15 -32.83 5.02 19.63
N PRO A 16 -31.76 4.78 18.85
CA PRO A 16 -30.40 4.85 19.38
C PRO A 16 -30.11 6.23 19.98
N ARG A 17 -29.39 6.26 21.11
CA ARG A 17 -28.93 7.49 21.75
C ARG A 17 -27.89 8.13 20.83
N ARG A 18 -27.98 9.44 20.63
CA ARG A 18 -26.96 10.16 19.87
C ARG A 18 -25.67 10.22 20.68
N VAL A 19 -24.55 10.13 19.98
CA VAL A 19 -23.21 10.21 20.56
C VAL A 19 -22.42 11.25 19.79
N ASP A 20 -21.69 12.07 20.53
CA ASP A 20 -20.74 13.02 19.99
C ASP A 20 -19.36 12.34 19.89
N GLY A 21 -18.68 12.53 18.76
CA GLY A 21 -17.33 12.00 18.55
C GLY A 21 -17.23 10.51 18.19
N GLY A 22 -18.33 9.79 17.99
CA GLY A 22 -18.27 8.42 17.48
C GLY A 22 -17.74 8.33 16.04
N LEU A 23 -17.08 7.22 15.73
CA LEU A 23 -16.54 6.88 14.41
C LEU A 23 -17.64 6.85 13.36
N ARG A 24 -17.46 7.63 12.29
CA ARG A 24 -18.40 7.77 11.17
C ARG A 24 -17.82 7.19 9.90
N ALA A 25 -18.64 6.44 9.17
CA ALA A 25 -18.29 6.05 7.80
C ALA A 25 -18.03 7.31 6.97
N ARG A 26 -16.95 7.32 6.16
CA ARG A 26 -16.56 8.50 5.36
C ARG A 26 -17.58 8.83 4.28
N SER A 27 -18.29 7.82 3.80
CA SER A 27 -19.35 7.96 2.80
C SER A 27 -20.70 8.32 3.44
N ALA A 28 -21.12 9.58 3.28
CA ALA A 28 -22.46 10.03 3.72
C ALA A 28 -23.60 9.44 2.87
N ARG A 29 -23.35 9.15 1.58
CA ARG A 29 -24.29 8.54 0.62
C ARG A 29 -23.52 7.66 -0.38
N GLY A 30 -24.14 6.58 -0.86
CA GLY A 30 -23.54 5.66 -1.84
C GLY A 30 -22.90 4.41 -1.21
N ALA A 31 -21.96 3.78 -1.90
CA ALA A 31 -21.20 2.65 -1.37
C ALA A 31 -20.28 3.09 -0.20
N ILE A 32 -19.98 2.15 0.69
CA ILE A 32 -18.93 2.27 1.71
C ILE A 32 -17.75 1.45 1.18
N GLY A 33 -16.52 1.92 1.40
CA GLY A 33 -15.32 1.33 0.80
C GLY A 33 -14.94 2.00 -0.53
N ARG A 34 -13.75 2.57 -0.60
CA ARG A 34 -13.18 3.22 -1.80
C ARG A 34 -12.03 2.42 -2.41
N SER A 35 -11.20 1.79 -1.59
CA SER A 35 -10.10 0.95 -2.05
C SER A 35 -10.64 -0.37 -2.62
N TRP A 36 -9.75 -1.12 -3.26
CA TRP A 36 -10.05 -2.47 -3.70
C TRP A 36 -10.34 -3.40 -2.50
N TRP A 37 -9.53 -3.34 -1.43
CA TRP A 37 -9.63 -4.24 -0.27
C TRP A 37 -10.94 -4.11 0.51
N SER A 38 -11.41 -2.89 0.73
CA SER A 38 -12.69 -2.66 1.42
C SER A 38 -13.89 -3.12 0.60
N ARG A 39 -13.87 -2.88 -0.72
CA ARG A 39 -14.91 -3.38 -1.63
C ARG A 39 -14.92 -4.89 -1.65
N ARG A 40 -13.76 -5.51 -1.82
CA ARG A 40 -13.59 -6.96 -1.80
C ARG A 40 -14.09 -7.57 -0.49
N PHE A 41 -13.75 -6.97 0.65
CA PHE A 41 -14.25 -7.39 1.95
C PHE A 41 -15.77 -7.32 2.06
N LEU A 42 -16.37 -6.21 1.64
CA LEU A 42 -17.82 -6.03 1.69
C LEU A 42 -18.55 -6.97 0.73
N GLU A 43 -17.99 -7.24 -0.45
CA GLU A 43 -18.52 -8.23 -1.40
C GLU A 43 -18.55 -9.63 -0.77
N VAL A 44 -17.47 -10.05 -0.10
CA VAL A 44 -17.43 -11.33 0.63
C VAL A 44 -18.52 -11.37 1.71
N LEU A 45 -18.66 -10.32 2.52
CA LEU A 45 -19.71 -10.28 3.53
C LEU A 45 -21.12 -10.29 2.94
N GLU A 46 -21.36 -9.55 1.86
CA GLU A 46 -22.65 -9.50 1.18
C GLU A 46 -23.00 -10.85 0.52
N SER A 47 -21.99 -11.61 0.10
CA SER A 47 -22.16 -12.96 -0.46
C SER A 47 -22.72 -13.97 0.56
N PHE A 48 -22.56 -13.73 1.86
CA PHE A 48 -23.10 -14.58 2.92
C PHE A 48 -24.61 -14.42 3.13
N ALA A 49 -25.31 -13.73 2.20
CA ALA A 49 -26.75 -13.49 2.24
C ALA A 49 -27.23 -12.83 3.55
N LEU A 50 -26.43 -11.90 4.11
CA LEU A 50 -26.73 -11.20 5.37
C LEU A 50 -27.98 -10.30 5.30
N GLY A 51 -28.61 -10.19 4.13
CA GLY A 51 -29.93 -9.61 3.91
C GLY A 51 -30.03 -8.11 4.27
N THR A 52 -31.24 -7.66 4.61
CA THR A 52 -31.54 -6.26 4.94
C THR A 52 -30.90 -5.77 6.26
N ARG A 53 -30.23 -6.65 7.00
CA ARG A 53 -29.56 -6.34 8.27
C ARG A 53 -28.33 -5.46 8.07
N LEU A 54 -27.62 -5.66 6.97
CA LEU A 54 -26.51 -4.80 6.54
C LEU A 54 -26.98 -3.35 6.32
N THR A 55 -28.17 -3.13 5.74
CA THR A 55 -28.71 -1.77 5.52
C THR A 55 -28.90 -0.99 6.83
N ARG A 56 -29.36 -1.65 7.89
CA ARG A 56 -29.48 -1.01 9.22
C ARG A 56 -28.12 -0.75 9.85
N GLY A 57 -27.18 -1.69 9.73
CA GLY A 57 -25.80 -1.50 10.19
C GLY A 57 -25.11 -0.32 9.48
N ARG A 58 -25.29 -0.20 8.17
CA ARG A 58 -24.80 0.92 7.35
C ARG A 58 -25.28 2.27 7.88
N SER A 59 -26.54 2.33 8.33
CA SER A 59 -27.12 3.54 8.91
C SER A 59 -26.47 3.89 10.27
N TYR A 60 -26.16 2.89 11.10
CA TYR A 60 -25.46 3.09 12.38
C TYR A 60 -24.02 3.58 12.18
N ALA A 61 -23.29 2.98 11.23
CA ALA A 61 -21.94 3.40 10.88
C ALA A 61 -21.92 4.86 10.38
N ARG A 62 -22.89 5.27 9.55
CA ARG A 62 -23.03 6.67 9.10
C ARG A 62 -23.42 7.64 10.20
N ALA A 63 -24.27 7.20 11.12
CA ALA A 63 -24.75 8.03 12.22
C ALA A 63 -23.70 8.26 13.32
N GLY A 64 -22.50 7.66 13.20
CA GLY A 64 -21.44 7.81 14.19
C GLY A 64 -21.68 7.03 15.46
N GLN A 65 -22.40 5.90 15.38
CA GLN A 65 -22.83 5.16 16.56
C GLN A 65 -21.75 4.21 17.12
N VAL A 66 -20.67 3.98 16.37
CA VAL A 66 -19.55 3.18 16.85
C VAL A 66 -18.58 4.11 17.57
N LEU A 67 -18.35 3.89 18.85
CA LEU A 67 -17.49 4.72 19.69
C LEU A 67 -16.02 4.37 19.50
N THR A 68 -15.71 3.08 19.43
CA THR A 68 -14.36 2.57 19.22
C THR A 68 -14.38 1.37 18.28
N LEU A 69 -13.28 1.20 17.56
CA LEU A 69 -12.98 0.04 16.72
C LEU A 69 -11.50 -0.24 16.91
N ASP A 70 -11.17 -1.46 17.31
CA ASP A 70 -9.81 -1.95 17.53
C ASP A 70 -9.62 -3.24 16.74
N VAL A 71 -8.55 -3.29 15.96
CA VAL A 71 -8.18 -4.45 15.15
C VAL A 71 -6.93 -5.05 15.78
N ALA A 72 -7.01 -6.34 16.10
CA ALA A 72 -5.95 -7.10 16.72
C ALA A 72 -5.81 -8.47 15.99
N PRO A 73 -4.72 -9.22 16.22
CA PRO A 73 -4.55 -10.55 15.69
C PRO A 73 -5.75 -11.46 15.99
N GLY A 74 -6.45 -11.86 14.94
CA GLY A 74 -7.63 -12.73 14.98
C GLY A 74 -8.88 -12.14 15.62
N ARG A 75 -8.90 -10.85 16.00
CA ARG A 75 -10.05 -10.23 16.67
C ARG A 75 -10.22 -8.77 16.30
N VAL A 76 -11.45 -8.39 16.00
CA VAL A 76 -11.91 -7.00 15.96
C VAL A 76 -12.85 -6.76 17.13
N SER A 77 -12.59 -5.72 17.91
CA SER A 77 -13.43 -5.31 19.04
C SER A 77 -14.02 -3.93 18.77
N ALA A 78 -15.29 -3.74 19.10
CA ALA A 78 -15.95 -2.45 18.95
C ALA A 78 -16.91 -2.17 20.09
N VAL A 79 -17.09 -0.87 20.37
CA VAL A 79 -18.10 -0.38 21.30
C VAL A 79 -19.13 0.40 20.49
N VAL A 80 -20.39 -0.03 20.53
CA VAL A 80 -21.45 0.54 19.68
C VAL A 80 -22.60 1.06 20.54
N GLN A 81 -22.90 2.34 20.42
CA GLN A 81 -24.05 2.94 21.05
C GLN A 81 -25.34 2.45 20.39
N GLY A 82 -26.30 2.07 21.22
CA GLY A 82 -27.67 1.77 20.80
C GLY A 82 -28.67 2.56 21.63
N SER A 83 -29.84 1.98 21.91
CA SER A 83 -30.92 2.66 22.64
C SER A 83 -30.70 2.73 24.16
N ARG A 84 -30.01 1.74 24.74
CA ARG A 84 -29.71 1.71 26.17
C ARG A 84 -28.56 2.67 26.55
N PRO A 85 -28.49 3.19 27.79
CA PRO A 85 -27.39 4.08 28.22
C PRO A 85 -26.00 3.46 28.10
N GLN A 86 -25.84 2.19 28.45
CA GLN A 86 -24.57 1.49 28.36
C GLN A 86 -24.31 1.00 26.92
N PRO A 87 -23.22 1.39 26.24
CA PRO A 87 -22.93 0.90 24.89
C PRO A 87 -22.83 -0.63 24.81
N TYR A 88 -23.09 -1.20 23.63
CA TYR A 88 -22.93 -2.62 23.37
C TYR A 88 -21.48 -2.95 23.04
N GLN A 89 -21.00 -4.07 23.57
CA GLN A 89 -19.71 -4.64 23.22
C GLN A 89 -19.90 -5.61 22.06
N VAL A 90 -19.08 -5.42 21.03
CA VAL A 90 -19.09 -6.22 19.80
C VAL A 90 -17.71 -6.83 19.63
N SER A 91 -17.65 -8.10 19.27
CA SER A 91 -16.41 -8.77 18.86
C SER A 91 -16.64 -9.63 17.64
N ILE A 92 -15.73 -9.54 16.67
CA ILE A 92 -15.69 -10.39 15.49
C ILE A 92 -14.33 -11.08 15.49
N ALA A 93 -14.30 -12.41 15.55
CA ALA A 93 -13.06 -13.16 15.51
C ALA A 93 -12.96 -13.97 14.22
N LEU A 94 -11.76 -14.01 13.66
CA LEU A 94 -11.36 -14.77 12.49
C LEU A 94 -10.06 -15.47 12.85
N ARG A 95 -9.89 -16.73 12.46
CA ARG A 95 -8.69 -17.49 12.85
C ARG A 95 -7.44 -16.85 12.21
N PRO A 96 -6.43 -16.46 13.02
CA PRO A 96 -5.16 -16.00 12.47
C PRO A 96 -4.41 -17.18 11.84
N PHE A 97 -3.53 -16.89 10.88
CA PHE A 97 -2.71 -17.93 10.28
C PHE A 97 -1.61 -18.38 11.27
N PRO A 98 -1.27 -19.67 11.31
CA PRO A 98 -0.15 -20.14 12.12
C PRO A 98 1.19 -19.53 11.66
N ASP A 99 2.14 -19.36 12.59
CA ASP A 99 3.45 -18.77 12.27
C ASP A 99 4.21 -19.52 11.17
N ALA A 100 4.08 -20.85 11.13
CA ALA A 100 4.69 -21.65 10.06
C ALA A 100 4.12 -21.31 8.67
N LEU A 101 2.83 -20.95 8.58
CA LEU A 101 2.21 -20.52 7.33
C LEU A 101 2.66 -19.10 6.96
N TRP A 102 2.69 -18.18 7.93
CA TRP A 102 3.25 -16.83 7.73
C TRP A 102 4.70 -16.87 7.24
N SER A 103 5.56 -17.67 7.87
CA SER A 103 6.97 -17.83 7.46
C SER A 103 7.13 -18.31 6.02
N ARG A 104 6.20 -19.13 5.50
CA ARG A 104 6.19 -19.55 4.09
C ARG A 104 5.75 -18.41 3.17
N ILE A 105 4.66 -17.73 3.51
CA ILE A 105 4.16 -16.58 2.75
C ILE A 105 5.23 -15.48 2.68
N GLU A 106 5.85 -15.12 3.79
CA GLU A 106 6.93 -14.13 3.86
C GLU A 106 8.14 -14.53 2.99
N LYS A 107 8.40 -15.84 2.84
CA LYS A 107 9.43 -16.35 1.93
C LYS A 107 9.07 -16.06 0.48
N GLU A 108 7.83 -16.37 0.10
CA GLU A 108 7.33 -16.18 -1.26
C GLU A 108 7.27 -14.69 -1.63
N LEU A 109 6.82 -13.84 -0.69
CA LEU A 109 6.81 -12.39 -0.85
C LEU A 109 8.22 -11.83 -0.99
N ALA A 110 9.16 -12.26 -0.15
CA ALA A 110 10.57 -11.85 -0.23
C ALA A 110 11.26 -12.30 -1.52
N GLY A 111 10.87 -13.47 -2.04
CA GLY A 111 11.39 -14.02 -3.29
C GLY A 111 10.93 -13.26 -4.55
N GLN A 112 9.92 -12.39 -4.43
CA GLN A 112 9.34 -11.66 -5.54
C GLN A 112 9.56 -10.15 -5.39
N ALA A 113 10.41 -9.59 -6.26
CA ALA A 113 10.81 -8.19 -6.18
C ALA A 113 9.62 -7.21 -6.25
N PHE A 114 8.58 -7.54 -7.03
CA PHE A 114 7.34 -6.76 -7.12
C PHE A 114 6.65 -6.63 -5.76
N PHE A 115 6.26 -7.75 -5.14
CA PHE A 115 5.55 -7.74 -3.85
C PHE A 115 6.38 -7.07 -2.76
N SER A 116 7.66 -7.43 -2.66
CA SER A 116 8.54 -6.84 -1.66
C SER A 116 8.68 -5.33 -1.82
N ALA A 117 8.84 -4.81 -3.05
CA ALA A 117 8.95 -3.36 -3.28
C ALA A 117 7.64 -2.63 -2.93
N ARG A 118 6.48 -3.17 -3.33
CA ARG A 118 5.16 -2.59 -3.05
C ARG A 118 4.88 -2.54 -1.55
N LEU A 119 5.10 -3.66 -0.86
CA LEU A 119 4.90 -3.77 0.59
C LEU A 119 5.82 -2.83 1.38
N LEU A 120 7.11 -2.75 1.03
CA LEU A 120 8.05 -1.81 1.65
C LEU A 120 7.69 -0.34 1.42
N ALA A 121 7.04 -0.03 0.30
CA ALA A 121 6.47 1.30 0.03
C ALA A 121 5.17 1.57 0.81
N GLY A 122 4.69 0.61 1.61
CA GLY A 122 3.45 0.72 2.35
C GLY A 122 2.20 0.48 1.51
N ASP A 123 2.33 -0.14 0.34
CA ASP A 123 1.21 -0.50 -0.53
C ASP A 123 0.89 -1.99 -0.42
N LEU A 124 -0.40 -2.33 -0.40
CA LEU A 124 -0.90 -3.70 -0.40
C LEU A 124 -1.49 -4.00 -1.79
N PRO A 125 -0.70 -4.54 -2.75
CA PRO A 125 -1.17 -4.85 -4.11
C PRO A 125 -2.28 -5.91 -4.10
N ASP A 126 -3.32 -5.75 -4.92
CA ASP A 126 -4.48 -6.63 -4.98
C ASP A 126 -4.12 -8.05 -5.46
N GLU A 127 -3.03 -8.21 -6.21
CA GLU A 127 -2.46 -9.51 -6.58
C GLU A 127 -2.08 -10.38 -5.37
N LEU A 128 -2.02 -9.80 -4.16
CA LEU A 128 -1.82 -10.56 -2.92
C LEU A 128 -2.99 -11.48 -2.60
N GLU A 129 -4.23 -11.17 -2.99
CA GLU A 129 -5.35 -12.10 -2.72
C GLU A 129 -5.09 -13.44 -3.40
N GLU A 130 -4.64 -13.43 -4.66
CA GLU A 130 -4.33 -14.64 -5.42
C GLU A 130 -3.12 -15.38 -4.85
N LEU A 131 -2.06 -14.67 -4.46
CA LEU A 131 -0.89 -15.27 -3.82
C LEU A 131 -1.26 -15.99 -2.52
N PHE A 132 -2.03 -15.33 -1.66
CA PHE A 132 -2.48 -15.92 -0.40
C PHE A 132 -3.43 -17.10 -0.63
N ALA A 133 -4.33 -17.02 -1.61
CA ALA A 133 -5.21 -18.13 -1.97
C ALA A 133 -4.42 -19.34 -2.48
N ALA A 134 -3.41 -19.13 -3.34
CA ALA A 134 -2.55 -20.19 -3.85
C ALA A 134 -1.72 -20.87 -2.74
N ALA A 135 -1.34 -20.12 -1.70
CA ALA A 135 -0.66 -20.64 -0.51
C ALA A 135 -1.60 -21.35 0.48
N GLY A 136 -2.90 -21.48 0.17
CA GLY A 136 -3.90 -22.08 1.06
C GLY A 136 -4.26 -21.20 2.26
N ALA A 137 -4.04 -19.88 2.15
CA ALA A 137 -4.19 -18.89 3.20
C ALA A 137 -5.13 -17.75 2.77
N PRO A 138 -6.38 -18.01 2.33
CA PRO A 138 -7.26 -16.97 1.81
C PRO A 138 -7.42 -15.82 2.81
N LEU A 139 -7.19 -14.58 2.37
CA LEU A 139 -7.22 -13.40 3.23
C LEU A 139 -8.61 -13.13 3.82
N PHE A 140 -9.67 -13.48 3.09
CA PHE A 140 -11.05 -13.32 3.52
C PHE A 140 -11.66 -14.65 3.98
N PRO A 141 -12.66 -14.63 4.88
CA PRO A 141 -13.39 -15.84 5.27
C PRO A 141 -14.12 -16.43 4.06
N ALA A 142 -14.11 -17.75 3.90
CA ALA A 142 -14.89 -18.39 2.82
C ALA A 142 -16.39 -18.48 3.15
N GLY A 143 -16.73 -18.44 4.44
CA GLY A 143 -18.10 -18.50 4.93
C GLY A 143 -18.30 -17.73 6.23
N VAL A 144 -19.57 -17.47 6.55
CA VAL A 144 -19.95 -16.75 7.78
C VAL A 144 -19.62 -17.55 9.05
N ASP A 145 -19.51 -18.87 8.92
CA ASP A 145 -19.18 -19.83 9.98
C ASP A 145 -17.71 -19.75 10.43
N GLU A 146 -16.81 -19.23 9.58
CA GLU A 146 -15.44 -18.92 9.98
C GLU A 146 -15.36 -17.69 10.91
N LEU A 147 -16.41 -16.87 10.95
CA LEU A 147 -16.49 -15.67 11.77
C LEU A 147 -17.23 -15.95 13.07
N THR A 148 -16.51 -15.92 14.19
CA THR A 148 -17.16 -15.90 15.51
C THR A 148 -17.62 -14.49 15.83
N GLN A 149 -18.93 -14.27 15.78
CA GLN A 149 -19.55 -12.96 15.93
C GLN A 149 -20.30 -12.89 17.28
N ARG A 150 -19.96 -11.92 18.13
CA ARG A 150 -20.63 -11.71 19.41
C ARG A 150 -21.02 -10.26 19.58
N CYS A 151 -22.22 -10.05 20.08
CA CYS A 151 -22.69 -8.75 20.56
C CYS A 151 -23.52 -8.97 21.81
N ASN A 152 -23.31 -8.18 22.86
CA ASN A 152 -24.12 -8.28 24.09
C ASN A 152 -25.49 -7.57 23.97
N CYS A 153 -25.98 -7.36 22.75
CA CYS A 153 -27.29 -6.78 22.51
C CYS A 153 -28.40 -7.85 22.59
N PRO A 154 -29.65 -7.46 22.88
CA PRO A 154 -30.78 -8.38 22.99
C PRO A 154 -31.27 -8.94 21.65
N ASP A 155 -30.69 -8.52 20.51
CA ASP A 155 -31.04 -9.03 19.19
C ASP A 155 -30.38 -10.40 18.99
N PHE A 156 -31.21 -11.45 18.86
CA PHE A 156 -30.75 -12.82 18.64
C PHE A 156 -30.23 -13.04 17.21
N ALA A 157 -30.48 -12.11 16.27
CA ALA A 157 -29.97 -12.22 14.91
C ALA A 157 -28.46 -12.00 14.86
N VAL A 158 -27.75 -12.86 14.13
CA VAL A 158 -26.30 -12.73 13.86
C VAL A 158 -26.09 -12.67 12.35
N PRO A 159 -25.55 -11.57 11.80
CA PRO A 159 -25.16 -10.33 12.48
C PRO A 159 -26.37 -9.48 12.89
N CYS A 160 -26.29 -8.91 14.10
CA CYS A 160 -27.19 -7.83 14.51
C CYS A 160 -26.76 -6.51 13.84
N LYS A 161 -27.56 -5.44 13.98
CA LYS A 161 -27.22 -4.11 13.42
C LYS A 161 -25.87 -3.55 13.91
N HIS A 162 -25.44 -3.90 15.14
CA HIS A 162 -24.16 -3.44 15.70
C HIS A 162 -22.97 -4.18 15.08
N LEU A 163 -23.10 -5.50 14.88
CA LEU A 163 -22.13 -6.29 14.13
C LEU A 163 -22.02 -5.78 12.69
N ALA A 164 -23.15 -5.54 12.02
CA ALA A 164 -23.18 -4.98 10.68
C ALA A 164 -22.52 -3.58 10.60
N ALA A 165 -22.75 -2.69 11.58
CA ALA A 165 -22.06 -1.41 11.66
C ALA A 165 -20.54 -1.57 11.84
N THR A 166 -20.12 -2.55 12.65
CA THR A 166 -18.71 -2.87 12.89
C THR A 166 -18.04 -3.36 11.61
N PHE A 167 -18.68 -4.24 10.84
CA PHE A 167 -18.18 -4.67 9.53
C PHE A 167 -17.96 -3.51 8.55
N TYR A 168 -18.87 -2.54 8.49
CA TYR A 168 -18.67 -1.37 7.61
C TYR A 168 -17.52 -0.47 8.05
N LEU A 169 -17.31 -0.28 9.36
CA LEU A 169 -16.16 0.50 9.82
C LEU A 169 -14.84 -0.28 9.72
N LEU A 170 -14.87 -1.60 9.82
CA LEU A 170 -13.72 -2.44 9.52
C LEU A 170 -13.31 -2.32 8.04
N ALA A 171 -14.28 -2.30 7.13
CA ALA A 171 -14.00 -2.03 5.71
C ALA A 171 -13.36 -0.64 5.51
N GLU A 172 -13.82 0.38 6.23
CA GLU A 172 -13.22 1.73 6.20
C GLU A 172 -11.83 1.77 6.86
N ALA A 173 -11.55 0.92 7.85
CA ALA A 173 -10.21 0.75 8.42
C ALA A 173 -9.25 0.19 7.36
N PHE A 174 -9.66 -0.79 6.56
CA PHE A 174 -8.84 -1.32 5.46
C PHE A 174 -8.57 -0.29 4.35
N ASP A 175 -9.49 0.65 4.13
CA ASP A 175 -9.24 1.78 3.24
C ASP A 175 -8.23 2.79 3.82
N ALA A 176 -8.12 2.89 5.14
CA ALA A 176 -7.19 3.80 5.80
C ALA A 176 -5.79 3.19 5.91
N ASP A 177 -5.72 1.91 6.28
CA ASP A 177 -4.51 1.10 6.25
C ASP A 177 -4.86 -0.34 5.84
N PRO A 178 -4.49 -0.78 4.61
CA PRO A 178 -4.80 -2.13 4.17
C PRO A 178 -4.02 -3.21 4.94
N PHE A 179 -2.93 -2.87 5.65
CA PHE A 179 -2.21 -3.84 6.48
C PHE A 179 -3.03 -4.31 7.69
N GLU A 180 -4.11 -3.61 8.06
CA GLU A 180 -5.05 -4.07 9.08
C GLU A 180 -5.69 -5.41 8.73
N LEU A 181 -5.83 -5.74 7.45
CA LEU A 181 -6.30 -7.06 7.00
C LEU A 181 -5.29 -8.16 7.37
N LEU A 182 -4.00 -7.90 7.14
CA LEU A 182 -2.92 -8.82 7.49
C LEU A 182 -2.76 -8.91 9.02
N HIS A 183 -2.94 -7.79 9.71
CA HIS A 183 -2.90 -7.73 11.17
C HIS A 183 -4.02 -8.58 11.77
N TRP A 184 -5.24 -8.49 11.23
CA TRP A 184 -6.35 -9.34 11.62
C TRP A 184 -6.06 -10.83 11.34
N ARG A 185 -5.31 -11.14 10.28
CA ARG A 185 -4.78 -12.48 9.98
C ARG A 185 -3.54 -12.90 10.80
N GLY A 186 -3.10 -12.06 11.73
CA GLY A 186 -2.09 -12.38 12.72
C GLY A 186 -0.68 -11.90 12.39
N ARG A 187 -0.51 -10.97 11.45
CA ARG A 187 0.80 -10.37 11.17
C ARG A 187 0.71 -8.86 11.07
N SER A 188 1.33 -8.17 12.02
CA SER A 188 1.36 -6.71 11.99
C SER A 188 2.21 -6.20 10.82
N ARG A 189 1.96 -4.94 10.45
CA ARG A 189 2.76 -4.24 9.45
C ARG A 189 4.26 -4.23 9.80
N ALA A 190 4.61 -3.96 11.05
CA ALA A 190 6.00 -3.90 11.50
C ALA A 190 6.68 -5.26 11.34
N GLU A 191 6.08 -6.33 11.87
CA GLU A 191 6.62 -7.69 11.77
C GLU A 191 6.83 -8.11 10.32
N LEU A 192 5.84 -7.89 9.45
CA LEU A 192 5.94 -8.24 8.04
C LEU A 192 7.08 -7.47 7.35
N LEU A 193 7.16 -6.15 7.55
CA LEU A 193 8.17 -5.33 6.86
C LEU A 193 9.59 -5.62 7.36
N ASP A 194 9.75 -5.88 8.66
CA ASP A 194 11.06 -6.24 9.23
C ASP A 194 11.53 -7.60 8.72
N GLU A 195 10.63 -8.58 8.64
CA GLU A 195 10.96 -9.90 8.08
C GLU A 195 11.33 -9.81 6.59
N LEU A 196 10.60 -9.02 5.79
CA LEU A 196 10.93 -8.81 4.38
C LEU A 196 12.31 -8.15 4.21
N ARG A 197 12.66 -7.17 5.07
CA ARG A 197 14.00 -6.56 5.06
C ARG A 197 15.08 -7.58 5.40
N ALA A 198 14.90 -8.35 6.47
CA ALA A 198 15.85 -9.38 6.90
C ALA A 198 16.09 -10.44 5.81
N ARG A 199 15.03 -10.88 5.14
CA ARG A 199 15.11 -11.85 4.03
C ARG A 199 15.78 -11.27 2.79
N ARG A 200 15.60 -9.98 2.49
CA ARG A 200 16.30 -9.36 1.36
C ARG A 200 17.78 -9.23 1.62
N VAL A 201 18.20 -8.82 2.82
CA VAL A 201 19.62 -8.74 3.20
C VAL A 201 20.31 -10.10 3.05
N THR A 202 19.64 -11.18 3.46
CA THR A 202 20.18 -12.53 3.31
C THR A 202 20.16 -13.02 1.85
N ALA A 203 19.13 -12.69 1.07
CA ALA A 203 19.01 -13.07 -0.34
C ALA A 203 19.97 -12.33 -1.27
N THR A 204 20.28 -11.06 -0.99
CA THR A 204 21.33 -10.32 -1.72
C THR A 204 22.74 -10.73 -1.29
N GLY A 205 22.86 -11.64 -0.33
CA GLY A 205 24.08 -11.83 0.42
C GLY A 205 24.42 -10.57 1.20
N ALA A 206 25.32 -10.69 2.16
CA ALA A 206 26.04 -9.54 2.67
C ALA A 206 26.62 -8.77 1.46
N VAL A 207 25.97 -7.68 1.05
CA VAL A 207 26.75 -6.48 0.80
C VAL A 207 27.30 -6.21 2.19
N ALA A 208 28.52 -6.67 2.41
CA ALA A 208 29.31 -6.24 3.55
C ALA A 208 29.03 -4.74 3.75
N SER A 209 29.01 -4.27 5.00
CA SER A 209 29.42 -2.88 5.27
C SER A 209 30.52 -2.59 4.26
N PRO A 210 30.39 -1.58 3.38
CA PRO A 210 31.32 -1.43 2.28
C PRO A 210 32.70 -1.49 2.94
N GLU A 211 33.42 -2.60 2.74
CA GLU A 211 34.84 -2.59 2.97
C GLU A 211 35.29 -1.38 2.19
N PRO A 212 36.09 -0.49 2.78
CA PRO A 212 36.60 0.65 2.05
C PRO A 212 37.15 0.07 0.76
N VAL A 213 36.44 0.33 -0.33
CA VAL A 213 36.89 -0.04 -1.65
C VAL A 213 38.12 0.81 -1.74
N ASP A 214 39.28 0.19 -1.55
CA ASP A 214 40.53 0.85 -1.83
C ASP A 214 40.33 1.46 -3.21
N PRO A 215 40.46 2.80 -3.33
CA PRO A 215 40.20 3.47 -4.59
C PRO A 215 40.98 2.68 -5.63
N PRO A 216 40.37 2.34 -6.79
CA PRO A 216 41.08 1.60 -7.82
C PRO A 216 42.40 2.34 -8.02
N SER A 217 43.50 1.67 -7.68
CA SER A 217 44.83 2.21 -7.84
C SER A 217 44.96 2.49 -9.33
N MET A 218 44.75 3.75 -9.68
CA MET A 218 44.82 4.22 -11.05
C MET A 218 46.20 3.83 -11.54
N PRO A 219 46.32 3.09 -12.67
CA PRO A 219 47.60 3.01 -13.32
C PRO A 219 48.01 4.45 -13.66
N ASP A 220 49.16 4.86 -13.12
CA ASP A 220 49.81 6.10 -13.51
C ASP A 220 50.05 6.03 -15.03
N GLY A 221 49.34 6.89 -15.78
CA GLY A 221 49.34 6.89 -17.24
C GLY A 221 48.34 5.87 -17.80
N ASP A 222 47.24 6.27 -18.41
CA ASP A 222 47.19 7.14 -19.57
C ASP A 222 45.86 7.89 -19.55
N ARG A 223 45.91 9.22 -19.72
CA ARG A 223 44.70 10.04 -19.86
C ARG A 223 44.01 9.57 -21.12
N SER A 224 42.90 8.85 -20.97
CA SER A 224 41.95 8.66 -22.06
C SER A 224 41.65 10.04 -22.68
N THR A 225 42.14 10.25 -23.91
CA THR A 225 42.06 11.52 -24.65
C THR A 225 40.64 11.80 -25.17
N VAL A 226 39.64 11.06 -24.70
CA VAL A 226 38.26 11.26 -25.09
C VAL A 226 37.72 12.47 -24.31
N ALA A 227 37.49 13.56 -25.03
CA ALA A 227 36.88 14.75 -24.46
C ALA A 227 35.54 14.37 -23.78
N PRO A 228 35.31 14.73 -22.50
CA PRO A 228 34.09 14.39 -21.81
C PRO A 228 32.88 15.00 -22.53
N VAL A 229 31.90 14.16 -22.85
CA VAL A 229 30.68 14.53 -23.60
C VAL A 229 29.47 14.56 -22.66
N GLY A 230 28.50 15.43 -22.92
CA GLY A 230 27.24 15.49 -22.17
C GLY A 230 27.45 15.86 -20.69
N ALA A 231 26.74 15.17 -19.79
CA ALA A 231 26.78 15.44 -18.36
C ALA A 231 28.18 15.25 -17.74
N ALA A 232 29.01 14.35 -18.32
CA ALA A 232 30.38 14.15 -17.84
C ALA A 232 31.21 15.44 -17.89
N ARG A 233 30.93 16.34 -18.83
CA ARG A 233 31.63 17.63 -18.97
C ARG A 233 31.37 18.58 -17.79
N ALA A 234 30.18 18.51 -17.19
CA ALA A 234 29.82 19.29 -16.01
C ALA A 234 30.32 18.66 -14.70
N LEU A 235 30.65 17.36 -14.73
CA LEU A 235 31.12 16.61 -13.58
C LEU A 235 32.66 16.53 -13.51
N VAL A 236 33.35 16.84 -14.61
CA VAL A 236 34.82 16.86 -14.66
C VAL A 236 35.37 17.89 -13.66
N GLY A 237 36.21 17.41 -12.75
CA GLY A 237 36.86 18.25 -11.74
C GLY A 237 36.03 18.47 -10.47
N LEU A 238 34.83 17.90 -10.36
CA LEU A 238 34.12 17.85 -9.08
C LEU A 238 34.79 16.83 -8.15
N SER A 239 34.98 17.20 -6.88
CA SER A 239 35.47 16.25 -5.89
C SER A 239 34.37 15.25 -5.53
N THR A 240 34.71 13.96 -5.57
CA THR A 240 33.85 12.91 -5.01
C THR A 240 34.11 12.84 -3.52
N THR A 241 33.32 13.56 -2.72
CA THR A 241 33.35 13.42 -1.26
C THR A 241 32.57 12.17 -0.86
N PRO A 242 33.08 11.30 0.03
CA PRO A 242 32.35 10.14 0.52
C PRO A 242 30.99 10.52 1.11
N LEU A 243 29.96 9.72 0.84
CA LEU A 243 28.58 9.99 1.26
C LEU A 243 28.41 10.28 2.77
N PRO A 244 29.10 9.56 3.70
CA PRO A 244 28.96 9.83 5.14
C PRO A 244 29.39 11.25 5.54
N GLU A 245 30.35 11.84 4.83
CA GLU A 245 30.90 13.17 5.10
C GLU A 245 30.05 14.29 4.48
N ALA A 246 29.15 13.95 3.55
CA ALA A 246 28.33 14.89 2.80
C ALA A 246 26.82 14.69 3.01
N ALA A 247 26.41 13.86 3.98
CA ALA A 247 25.01 13.49 4.21
C ALA A 247 24.09 14.71 4.37
N ASP A 248 24.53 15.72 5.13
CA ASP A 248 23.78 16.95 5.39
C ASP A 248 23.61 17.85 4.16
N ARG A 249 24.45 17.66 3.14
CA ARG A 249 24.46 18.43 1.90
C ARG A 249 24.03 17.61 0.69
N PHE A 250 23.63 16.35 0.89
CA PHE A 250 23.27 15.43 -0.19
C PHE A 250 22.12 15.96 -1.06
N TRP A 251 21.15 16.62 -0.44
CA TRP A 251 20.00 17.22 -1.14
C TRP A 251 20.27 18.61 -1.71
N LEU A 252 21.48 19.13 -1.54
CA LEU A 252 21.89 20.42 -2.09
C LEU A 252 22.65 20.19 -3.39
N PRO A 253 22.36 20.97 -4.46
CA PRO A 253 23.13 20.84 -5.68
C PRO A 253 24.59 21.24 -5.40
N PRO A 254 25.57 20.47 -5.92
CA PRO A 254 27.00 20.73 -5.66
C PRO A 254 27.48 22.05 -6.28
N VAL A 255 26.71 22.59 -7.23
CA VAL A 255 26.93 23.87 -7.89
C VAL A 255 25.60 24.64 -7.88
N PRO A 256 25.59 25.96 -7.59
CA PRO A 256 24.39 26.77 -7.70
C PRO A 256 23.74 26.59 -9.07
N LEU A 257 22.48 26.15 -9.09
CA LEU A 257 21.73 26.04 -10.33
C LEU A 257 21.42 27.45 -10.83
N PRO A 258 21.71 27.79 -12.09
CA PRO A 258 21.36 29.09 -12.62
C PRO A 258 19.83 29.26 -12.62
N ASP A 259 19.32 30.46 -12.32
CA ASP A 259 17.88 30.82 -12.33
C ASP A 259 17.23 30.80 -13.73
N ARG A 260 17.90 30.18 -14.72
CA ARG A 260 17.41 30.07 -16.09
C ARG A 260 16.70 28.72 -16.24
N PRO A 261 15.46 28.67 -16.77
CA PRO A 261 14.82 27.40 -17.08
C PRO A 261 15.74 26.58 -18.01
N PRO A 262 15.91 25.27 -17.77
CA PRO A 262 16.81 24.45 -18.56
C PRO A 262 16.33 24.44 -20.01
N ARG A 263 16.97 25.26 -20.85
CA ARG A 263 16.80 25.22 -22.30
C ARG A 263 18.01 24.48 -22.84
N LEU A 264 17.77 23.28 -23.36
CA LEU A 264 18.75 22.61 -24.20
C LEU A 264 18.83 23.41 -25.50
N ALA A 265 19.80 24.33 -25.59
CA ALA A 265 20.13 25.02 -26.83
C ALA A 265 20.92 24.05 -27.71
N THR A 266 20.22 23.06 -28.27
CA THR A 266 20.79 21.99 -29.05
C THR A 266 20.27 22.09 -30.47
N GLY A 267 21.17 21.98 -31.46
CA GLY A 267 20.74 21.87 -32.85
C GLY A 267 19.77 20.70 -33.03
N PRO A 268 18.78 20.81 -33.94
CA PRO A 268 17.73 19.79 -34.10
C PRO A 268 18.31 18.41 -34.44
N ASP A 269 19.53 18.33 -34.97
CA ASP A 269 20.21 17.09 -35.32
C ASP A 269 21.04 16.46 -34.19
N LEU A 270 20.92 16.91 -32.93
CA LEU A 270 21.74 16.41 -31.81
C LEU A 270 21.66 14.88 -31.63
N LEU A 271 20.45 14.31 -31.65
CA LEU A 271 20.25 12.87 -31.49
C LEU A 271 20.97 12.08 -32.59
N LEU A 272 20.99 12.60 -33.82
CA LEU A 272 21.68 11.96 -34.94
C LEU A 272 23.21 12.02 -34.82
N ARG A 273 23.75 12.99 -34.07
CA ARG A 273 25.20 13.07 -33.80
C ARG A 273 25.63 12.09 -32.71
N GLN A 274 24.74 11.72 -31.79
CA GLN A 274 25.06 10.82 -30.67
C GLN A 274 24.94 9.33 -31.04
N LEU A 275 24.03 8.97 -31.95
CA LEU A 275 23.71 7.56 -32.23
C LEU A 275 24.65 6.88 -33.24
N GLY A 276 25.52 7.62 -33.93
CA GLY A 276 26.42 7.07 -34.96
C GLY A 276 25.68 6.59 -36.22
N ALA A 277 26.42 6.16 -37.25
CA ALA A 277 25.81 5.69 -38.50
C ALA A 277 25.11 4.32 -38.31
N PRO A 278 23.86 4.16 -38.78
CA PRO A 278 23.15 2.90 -38.66
C PRO A 278 23.78 1.85 -39.59
N ALA A 279 23.52 0.57 -39.33
CA ALA A 279 24.06 -0.53 -40.13
C ALA A 279 23.62 -0.43 -41.62
N PRO A 280 24.40 -0.98 -42.58
CA PRO A 280 24.07 -0.94 -44.00
C PRO A 280 22.68 -1.50 -44.34
N ALA A 281 22.24 -2.53 -43.62
CA ALA A 281 20.93 -3.18 -43.81
C ALA A 281 19.74 -2.25 -43.57
N ILE A 282 19.91 -1.19 -42.78
CA ILE A 282 18.89 -0.18 -42.47
C ILE A 282 19.24 1.18 -43.08
N GLY A 283 20.07 1.19 -44.13
CA GLY A 283 20.34 2.35 -44.97
C GLY A 283 21.68 3.05 -44.74
N GLY A 284 22.51 2.56 -43.80
CA GLY A 284 23.90 2.97 -43.67
C GLY A 284 24.11 4.48 -43.38
N PRO A 285 25.33 4.99 -43.64
CA PRO A 285 25.64 6.42 -43.49
C PRO A 285 24.74 7.35 -44.33
N GLY A 286 24.23 6.87 -45.46
CA GLY A 286 23.37 7.65 -46.36
C GLY A 286 21.98 7.93 -45.80
N MET A 287 21.42 7.02 -45.00
CA MET A 287 20.15 7.26 -44.29
C MET A 287 20.30 8.36 -43.26
N LEU A 288 21.41 8.35 -42.52
CA LEU A 288 21.66 9.33 -41.48
C LEU A 288 21.83 10.75 -42.07
N GLU A 289 22.43 10.88 -43.26
CA GLU A 289 22.51 12.17 -43.95
C GLU A 289 21.15 12.70 -44.42
N ARG A 290 20.26 11.81 -44.90
CA ARG A 290 18.88 12.19 -45.25
C ARG A 290 18.11 12.67 -44.02
N LEU A 291 18.24 11.97 -42.89
CA LEU A 291 17.60 12.36 -41.63
C LEU A 291 18.17 13.69 -41.11
N ARG A 292 19.48 13.94 -41.20
CA ARG A 292 20.05 15.24 -40.82
C ARG A 292 19.43 16.40 -41.59
N ARG A 293 19.25 16.23 -42.91
CA ARG A 293 18.59 17.25 -43.75
C ARG A 293 17.14 17.48 -43.35
N ALA A 294 16.40 16.40 -43.08
CA ALA A 294 15.02 16.49 -42.61
C ALA A 294 14.93 17.21 -41.25
N TYR A 295 15.74 16.82 -40.27
CA TYR A 295 15.75 17.44 -38.94
C TYR A 295 16.11 18.93 -38.99
N ARG A 296 17.01 19.34 -39.91
CA ARG A 296 17.31 20.77 -40.11
C ARG A 296 16.16 21.52 -40.77
N ALA A 297 15.45 20.90 -41.71
CA ALA A 297 14.29 21.51 -42.36
C ALA A 297 13.07 21.64 -41.43
N PHE A 298 12.91 20.72 -40.47
CA PHE A 298 11.84 20.74 -39.48
C PHE A 298 12.23 21.44 -38.17
N GLY A 299 13.48 21.88 -38.03
CA GLY A 299 13.93 22.66 -36.90
C GLY A 299 13.32 24.07 -36.94
N PRO A 300 13.06 24.70 -35.79
CA PRO A 300 12.65 26.10 -35.77
C PRO A 300 13.73 26.97 -36.43
N ASP A 301 13.33 27.90 -37.30
CA ASP A 301 14.22 28.95 -37.80
C ASP A 301 14.76 29.72 -36.58
N ASP A 302 16.09 29.83 -36.45
CA ASP A 302 16.73 30.63 -35.39
C ASP A 302 16.15 32.07 -35.43
N ARG A 303 15.28 32.38 -34.47
CA ARG A 303 14.84 33.73 -34.09
C ARG A 303 15.07 33.92 -32.60
#